data_AF-A0A959NCR5-F1
#
_entry.id   AF-A0A959NCR5-F1
#
_cell.length_a   1.000
_cell.length_b   1.000
_cell.length_c   1.000
_cell.angle_alpha   90.00
_cell.angle_beta   90.00
_cell.angle_gamma   90.00
#
_symmetry.space_group_name_H-M   'P 1'
#
loop_
_entity.id
_entity.type
_entity.pdbx_description
1 polymer ?
#
loop_
_entity_poly.entity_id
_entity_poly.type
_entity_poly.pdbx_seq_one_letter_code
_entity_poly.pdbx_strand_id
1 'polypeptide(L)'
;QVNIIATDNVEFSYRFVLTILNEKADKFADFSISYNKENRITFAMGYLYDAAGNEIKKVKLKDMDDLSGISDNNLYEDSRIKYHSFHHKVYPYTIEYKFKIVYGNSLFFPAWIPQNGAYEAVEKSTAEYICDKDYQFRFKAFNYKEQPKTEISGDKKSFTWSVKDLPAIRSEVYSPPLHELTTMVIFGPTDFQMDAYKGNMKSWQDFGKFIYSLKAGRDELPENIKQKVHQLTDGIKDEKTKVDTLYRFLQKTTRYISIQLGIGGWQPFDAKYVASKAYGDCKALTNYMYSLLKEAGIKSYYTVIRAGENDRYITADFPSQQFTHVILFVPLAKDTIWLECTNANMPPGYLGSFTCNRNALMIDANGGKLIHTPNYGIDDNTAIRKMNATLDEEGNLNLKTNTKYIGLQQDFYRYMINALPKDKQKRYLQQVFDFATYEIDGFNYSEQNEAMPSIVESLDITARNYATLSGKRLFIKPNLMTMNEKKFEKDEKRLYDIVIQSASREIDSVTIKIPDGYKPEYIPAEVLLEKPFGKYQISMSVKNNEITCYRLLEQYDGRFPAADYHELVEFYQAIYKADRNKIVLVKASSDDMDF
;
A
#
# COMPACT_ATOMS: atom_id res chain seq x y z
N GLN A 1 22.83 -5.26 -19.87
CA GLN A 1 22.74 -5.25 -21.34
C GLN A 1 21.43 -5.91 -21.74
N VAL A 2 20.68 -5.30 -22.65
CA VAL A 2 19.43 -5.82 -23.22
C VAL A 2 19.60 -5.92 -24.72
N ASN A 3 19.44 -7.11 -25.29
CA ASN A 3 19.49 -7.35 -26.72
C ASN A 3 18.06 -7.64 -27.20
N ILE A 4 17.49 -6.72 -27.96
CA ILE A 4 16.17 -6.85 -28.58
C ILE A 4 16.39 -7.54 -29.93
N ILE A 5 16.11 -8.85 -29.96
CA ILE A 5 16.28 -9.67 -31.17
C ILE A 5 15.03 -9.59 -32.03
N ALA A 6 13.85 -9.68 -31.39
CA ALA A 6 12.54 -9.55 -32.02
C ALA A 6 11.51 -9.09 -30.98
N THR A 7 10.27 -8.83 -31.42
CA THR A 7 9.16 -8.42 -30.53
C THR A 7 8.71 -9.53 -29.57
N ASP A 8 9.18 -10.76 -29.74
CA ASP A 8 8.90 -11.93 -28.91
C ASP A 8 10.18 -12.59 -28.35
N ASN A 9 11.35 -11.96 -28.54
CA ASN A 9 12.63 -12.50 -28.10
C ASN A 9 13.59 -11.38 -27.65
N VAL A 10 13.76 -11.27 -26.33
CA VAL A 10 14.63 -10.28 -25.70
C VAL A 10 15.59 -10.99 -24.77
N GLU A 11 16.90 -10.77 -24.94
CA GLU A 11 17.90 -11.28 -24.02
C GLU A 11 18.32 -10.19 -23.04
N PHE A 12 18.30 -10.49 -21.74
CA PHE A 12 18.78 -9.62 -20.70
C PHE A 12 19.96 -10.25 -19.98
N SER A 13 21.10 -9.58 -20.05
CA SER A 13 22.31 -9.93 -19.31
C SER A 13 22.56 -8.89 -18.23
N TYR A 14 22.70 -9.35 -16.99
CA TYR A 14 22.94 -8.48 -15.83
C TYR A 14 24.16 -8.95 -15.06
N ARG A 15 24.95 -7.97 -14.59
CA ARG A 15 26.09 -8.18 -13.72
C ARG A 15 26.02 -7.13 -12.62
N PHE A 16 26.09 -7.57 -11.38
CA PHE A 16 26.29 -6.68 -10.24
C PHE A 16 27.45 -7.16 -9.38
N VAL A 17 28.15 -6.19 -8.80
CA VAL A 17 29.27 -6.40 -7.87
C VAL A 17 28.99 -5.51 -6.67
N LEU A 18 28.86 -6.10 -5.48
CA LEU A 18 28.51 -5.38 -4.25
C LEU A 18 29.53 -5.71 -3.17
N THR A 19 30.13 -4.68 -2.58
CA THR A 19 30.96 -4.81 -1.38
C THR A 19 30.09 -4.56 -0.16
N ILE A 20 29.97 -5.58 0.69
CA ILE A 20 29.19 -5.53 1.92
C ILE A 20 30.11 -5.09 3.06
N LEU A 21 29.83 -3.92 3.63
CA LEU A 21 30.71 -3.27 4.60
C LEU A 21 30.45 -3.67 6.07
N ASN A 22 29.23 -4.10 6.39
CA ASN A 22 28.82 -4.49 7.75
C ASN A 22 27.50 -5.29 7.73
N GLU A 23 27.10 -5.81 8.89
CA GLU A 23 25.89 -6.63 9.08
C GLU A 23 24.58 -5.96 8.63
N LYS A 24 24.48 -4.63 8.71
CA LYS A 24 23.24 -3.92 8.32
C LYS A 24 22.98 -4.01 6.82
N ALA A 25 24.01 -4.34 6.04
CA ALA A 25 23.96 -4.50 4.59
C ALA A 25 23.79 -5.95 4.14
N ASP A 26 23.69 -6.92 5.06
CA ASP A 26 23.57 -8.35 4.73
C ASP A 26 22.42 -8.67 3.78
N LYS A 27 21.28 -7.99 3.95
CA LYS A 27 20.08 -8.16 3.10
C LYS A 27 20.33 -7.88 1.61
N PHE A 28 21.40 -7.15 1.27
CA PHE A 28 21.77 -6.87 -0.13
C PHE A 28 22.69 -7.95 -0.71
N ALA A 29 23.19 -8.88 0.10
CA ALA A 29 24.10 -9.94 -0.33
C ALA A 29 23.36 -11.14 -0.96
N ASP A 30 22.04 -11.18 -0.85
CA ASP A 30 21.22 -12.27 -1.35
C ASP A 30 20.93 -12.11 -2.85
N PHE A 31 21.01 -13.22 -3.58
CA PHE A 31 20.69 -13.28 -4.99
C PHE A 31 19.32 -13.92 -5.18
N SER A 32 18.45 -13.24 -5.91
CA SER A 32 17.13 -13.74 -6.28
C SER A 32 16.77 -13.34 -7.70
N ILE A 33 16.26 -14.29 -8.47
CA ILE A 33 15.81 -14.07 -9.86
C ILE A 33 14.60 -14.95 -10.14
N SER A 34 13.52 -14.32 -10.56
CA SER A 34 12.28 -14.99 -10.97
C SER A 34 12.35 -15.46 -12.41
N TYR A 35 11.71 -16.59 -12.70
CA TYR A 35 11.62 -17.18 -14.03
C TYR A 35 10.36 -18.05 -14.15
N ASN A 36 9.94 -18.32 -15.38
CA ASN A 36 8.83 -19.23 -15.67
C ASN A 36 9.05 -19.87 -17.05
N LYS A 37 8.00 -20.40 -17.69
CA LYS A 37 8.14 -21.06 -18.99
C LYS A 37 8.49 -20.05 -20.10
N GLU A 38 7.96 -18.84 -20.00
CA GLU A 38 8.14 -17.75 -20.95
C GLU A 38 9.47 -17.00 -20.74
N ASN A 39 9.90 -16.86 -19.49
CA ASN A 39 11.10 -16.13 -19.10
C ASN A 39 12.12 -17.12 -18.53
N ARG A 40 13.14 -17.47 -19.32
CA ARG A 40 14.04 -18.58 -19.00
C ARG A 40 15.42 -18.09 -18.61
N ILE A 41 15.91 -18.57 -17.47
CA ILE A 41 17.30 -18.38 -17.06
C ILE A 41 18.18 -19.31 -17.89
N THR A 42 19.06 -18.73 -18.71
CA THR A 42 19.99 -19.50 -19.55
C THR A 42 21.39 -19.60 -18.93
N PHE A 43 21.70 -18.68 -18.01
CA PHE A 43 22.98 -18.63 -17.33
C PHE A 43 22.85 -17.89 -15.99
N ALA A 44 23.51 -18.40 -14.95
CA ALA A 44 23.75 -17.67 -13.71
C ALA A 44 25.04 -18.16 -13.03
N MET A 45 25.78 -17.24 -12.43
CA MET A 45 27.03 -17.52 -11.72
C MET A 45 27.22 -16.49 -10.61
N GLY A 46 27.67 -16.95 -9.44
CA GLY A 46 27.96 -16.13 -8.28
C GLY A 46 29.39 -16.34 -7.80
N TYR A 47 30.01 -15.28 -7.28
CA TYR A 47 31.36 -15.28 -6.71
C TYR A 47 31.37 -14.54 -5.37
N LEU A 48 32.21 -15.01 -4.46
CA LEU A 48 32.52 -14.37 -3.19
C LEU A 48 34.01 -14.08 -3.14
N TYR A 49 34.36 -12.85 -2.76
CA TYR A 49 35.73 -12.38 -2.59
C TYR A 49 35.98 -11.89 -1.17
N ASP A 50 37.19 -12.12 -0.66
CA ASP A 50 37.65 -11.55 0.61
C ASP A 50 37.93 -10.04 0.51
N ALA A 51 38.32 -9.42 1.63
CA ALA A 51 38.69 -8.01 1.69
C ALA A 51 39.90 -7.64 0.81
N ALA A 52 40.76 -8.60 0.46
CA ALA A 52 41.90 -8.41 -0.43
C ALA A 52 41.55 -8.64 -1.91
N GLY A 53 40.31 -9.04 -2.21
CA GLY A 53 39.84 -9.31 -3.57
C GLY A 53 40.15 -10.73 -4.06
N ASN A 54 40.58 -11.65 -3.19
CA ASN A 54 40.80 -13.05 -3.57
C ASN A 54 39.46 -13.79 -3.64
N GLU A 55 39.26 -14.57 -4.71
CA GLU A 55 38.07 -15.44 -4.83
C GLU A 55 38.11 -16.53 -3.74
N ILE A 56 37.11 -16.54 -2.87
CA ILE A 56 36.92 -17.55 -1.83
C ILE A 56 36.01 -18.67 -2.33
N LYS A 57 34.93 -18.32 -3.03
CA LYS A 57 33.88 -19.27 -3.42
C LYS A 57 33.22 -18.88 -4.72
N LYS A 58 32.77 -19.90 -5.45
CA LYS A 58 32.05 -19.79 -6.71
C LYS A 58 30.86 -20.73 -6.73
N VAL A 59 29.75 -20.26 -7.29
CA VAL A 59 28.52 -21.04 -7.50
C VAL A 59 27.97 -20.85 -8.90
N LYS A 60 27.36 -21.89 -9.44
CA LYS A 60 26.71 -21.89 -10.75
C LYS A 60 25.20 -22.00 -10.56
N LEU A 61 24.44 -21.76 -11.63
CA LEU A 61 22.97 -21.87 -11.65
C LEU A 61 22.42 -23.17 -11.02
N LYS A 62 23.12 -24.30 -11.18
CA LYS A 62 22.71 -25.60 -10.63
C LYS A 62 22.89 -25.71 -9.11
N ASP A 63 23.73 -24.86 -8.52
CA ASP A 63 24.04 -24.82 -7.09
C ASP A 63 23.12 -23.82 -6.36
N MET A 64 22.22 -23.15 -7.09
CA MET A 64 21.25 -22.20 -6.55
C MET A 64 19.94 -22.90 -6.25
N ASP A 65 19.35 -22.55 -5.11
CA ASP A 65 18.07 -23.08 -4.67
C ASP A 65 16.97 -22.74 -5.67
N ASP A 66 16.03 -23.67 -5.81
CA ASP A 66 14.91 -23.56 -6.72
C ASP A 66 13.61 -23.54 -5.93
N LEU A 67 13.12 -22.32 -5.70
CA LEU A 67 11.99 -22.06 -4.81
C LEU A 67 10.73 -21.80 -5.64
N SER A 68 9.58 -22.12 -5.04
CA SER A 68 8.30 -21.64 -5.56
C SER A 68 8.28 -20.12 -5.54
N GLY A 69 7.91 -19.49 -6.66
CA GLY A 69 7.75 -18.03 -6.77
C GLY A 69 6.31 -17.57 -6.52
N ILE A 70 5.45 -18.45 -6.01
CA ILE A 70 4.06 -18.13 -5.67
C ILE A 70 4.05 -17.09 -4.56
N SER A 71 3.45 -15.93 -4.83
CA SER A 71 3.20 -14.90 -3.82
C SER A 71 2.09 -15.33 -2.84
N ASP A 72 2.12 -14.83 -1.61
CA ASP A 72 1.15 -15.17 -0.55
C ASP A 72 -0.32 -14.90 -0.96
N ASN A 73 -0.54 -14.05 -1.96
CA ASN A 73 -1.85 -13.66 -2.47
C ASN A 73 -2.36 -14.52 -3.63
N ASN A 74 -1.52 -15.42 -4.18
CA ASN A 74 -1.85 -16.21 -5.36
C ASN A 74 -2.00 -17.69 -5.01
N LEU A 75 -3.09 -18.32 -5.45
CA LEU A 75 -3.31 -19.75 -5.23
C LEU A 75 -2.39 -20.58 -6.12
N TYR A 76 -2.14 -20.11 -7.35
CA TYR A 76 -1.29 -20.78 -8.29
C TYR A 76 -0.60 -19.80 -9.24
N GLU A 77 0.72 -19.94 -9.37
CA GLU A 77 1.56 -19.23 -10.33
C GLU A 77 2.54 -20.22 -10.96
N ASP A 78 2.97 -19.95 -12.20
CA ASP A 78 4.08 -20.69 -12.84
C ASP A 78 5.47 -20.09 -12.53
N SER A 79 5.50 -18.99 -11.78
CA SER A 79 6.71 -18.30 -11.36
C SER A 79 7.52 -19.16 -10.38
N ARG A 80 8.81 -19.25 -10.64
CA ARG A 80 9.82 -19.89 -9.79
C ARG A 80 10.94 -18.90 -9.52
N ILE A 81 11.65 -19.09 -8.41
CA ILE A 81 12.75 -18.23 -8.00
C ILE A 81 14.02 -19.05 -7.89
N LYS A 82 15.09 -18.60 -8.55
CA LYS A 82 16.44 -19.03 -8.22
C LYS A 82 16.98 -18.16 -7.11
N TYR A 83 17.36 -18.78 -6.00
CA TYR A 83 17.85 -18.09 -4.81
C TYR A 83 19.26 -18.59 -4.44
N HIS A 84 20.10 -17.68 -3.94
CA HIS A 84 21.34 -18.08 -3.30
C HIS A 84 21.84 -16.98 -2.35
N SER A 85 22.38 -17.38 -1.21
CA SER A 85 23.16 -16.51 -0.33
C SER A 85 24.48 -17.17 0.06
N PHE A 86 25.56 -16.39 0.10
CA PHE A 86 26.85 -16.89 0.59
C PHE A 86 26.90 -17.05 2.11
N HIS A 87 25.96 -16.41 2.83
CA HIS A 87 25.92 -16.37 4.29
C HIS A 87 27.26 -15.98 4.94
N HIS A 88 28.06 -15.15 4.27
CA HIS A 88 29.37 -14.73 4.74
C HIS A 88 29.25 -13.56 5.73
N LYS A 89 30.01 -13.62 6.83
CA LYS A 89 29.90 -12.67 7.96
C LYS A 89 31.23 -12.02 8.37
N VAL A 90 32.26 -12.12 7.53
CA VAL A 90 33.55 -11.45 7.74
C VAL A 90 33.60 -10.23 6.82
N TYR A 91 33.54 -9.04 7.41
CA TYR A 91 33.45 -7.78 6.65
C TYR A 91 34.80 -7.06 6.56
N PRO A 92 35.06 -6.30 5.47
CA PRO A 92 34.24 -6.25 4.26
C PRO A 92 34.46 -7.49 3.38
N TYR A 93 33.45 -7.83 2.58
CA TYR A 93 33.57 -8.84 1.53
C TYR A 93 32.84 -8.36 0.27
N THR A 94 33.18 -8.94 -0.88
CA THR A 94 32.53 -8.59 -2.15
C THR A 94 31.83 -9.79 -2.75
N ILE A 95 30.60 -9.59 -3.21
CA ILE A 95 29.88 -10.56 -4.03
C ILE A 95 29.80 -10.06 -5.47
N GLU A 96 29.84 -11.00 -6.41
CA GLU A 96 29.55 -10.74 -7.81
C GLU A 96 28.55 -11.76 -8.32
N TYR A 97 27.49 -11.30 -8.96
CA TYR A 97 26.57 -12.16 -9.69
C TYR A 97 26.46 -11.73 -11.15
N LYS A 98 26.39 -12.72 -12.03
CA LYS A 98 26.13 -12.56 -13.46
C LYS A 98 25.03 -13.52 -13.87
N PHE A 99 24.05 -13.05 -14.61
CA PHE A 99 22.99 -13.90 -15.14
C PHE A 99 22.49 -13.45 -16.51
N LYS A 100 21.86 -14.38 -17.23
CA LYS A 100 21.20 -14.15 -18.51
C LYS A 100 19.78 -14.73 -18.48
N ILE A 101 18.79 -13.89 -18.80
CA ILE A 101 17.40 -14.27 -18.99
C ILE A 101 17.04 -14.07 -20.47
N VAL A 102 16.26 -15.00 -21.02
CA VAL A 102 15.61 -14.84 -22.32
C VAL A 102 14.11 -14.68 -22.07
N TYR A 103 13.58 -13.50 -22.40
CA TYR A 103 12.16 -13.19 -22.32
C TYR A 103 11.47 -13.58 -23.64
N GLY A 104 10.40 -14.36 -23.54
CA GLY A 104 9.55 -14.76 -24.67
C GLY A 104 8.52 -13.69 -25.10
N ASN A 105 8.64 -12.47 -24.57
CA ASN A 105 7.83 -11.32 -24.96
C ASN A 105 8.64 -10.03 -24.75
N SER A 106 8.25 -8.96 -25.45
CA SER A 106 8.87 -7.63 -25.31
C SER A 106 7.97 -6.61 -24.62
N LEU A 107 6.89 -7.06 -23.96
CA LEU A 107 5.99 -6.17 -23.21
C LEU A 107 6.74 -5.41 -22.11
N PHE A 108 7.77 -6.04 -21.54
CA PHE A 108 8.59 -5.48 -20.48
C PHE A 108 10.04 -5.30 -20.92
N PHE A 109 10.56 -4.09 -20.71
CA PHE A 109 11.99 -3.83 -20.74
C PHE A 109 12.47 -3.48 -19.33
N PRO A 110 13.55 -4.12 -18.83
CA PRO A 110 14.00 -3.92 -17.45
C PRO A 110 14.51 -2.49 -17.25
N ALA A 111 14.00 -1.76 -16.25
CA ALA A 111 14.52 -0.43 -15.94
C ALA A 111 16.01 -0.49 -15.55
N TRP A 112 16.74 0.59 -15.83
CA TRP A 112 18.08 0.79 -15.29
C TRP A 112 18.01 1.69 -14.07
N ILE A 113 18.34 1.14 -12.91
CA ILE A 113 18.30 1.81 -11.60
C ILE A 113 19.67 1.58 -10.93
N PRO A 114 20.65 2.49 -11.11
CA PRO A 114 21.97 2.37 -10.48
C PRO A 114 21.92 2.23 -8.96
N GLN A 115 21.02 2.95 -8.29
CA GLN A 115 20.81 2.92 -6.84
C GLN A 115 19.36 2.53 -6.58
N ASN A 116 19.15 1.27 -6.19
CA ASN A 116 17.81 0.71 -6.01
C ASN A 116 17.35 0.70 -4.54
N GLY A 117 18.19 1.22 -3.64
CA GLY A 117 17.88 1.38 -2.23
C GLY A 117 18.67 2.50 -1.57
N ALA A 118 18.27 2.83 -0.35
CA ALA A 118 19.08 3.66 0.54
C ALA A 118 20.34 2.91 0.98
N TYR A 119 21.38 3.68 1.33
CA TYR A 119 22.67 3.22 1.84
C TYR A 119 23.56 2.50 0.80
N GLU A 120 23.25 2.65 -0.48
CA GLU A 120 24.04 2.10 -1.59
C GLU A 120 24.82 3.21 -2.31
N ALA A 121 26.14 3.17 -2.29
CA ALA A 121 26.98 4.01 -3.16
C ALA A 121 27.33 3.25 -4.45
N VAL A 122 27.49 3.97 -5.57
CA VAL A 122 27.80 3.38 -6.87
C VAL A 122 29.12 3.92 -7.38
N GLU A 123 30.14 3.06 -7.46
CA GLU A 123 31.39 3.39 -8.14
C GLU A 123 31.16 3.55 -9.64
N LYS A 124 30.46 2.60 -10.26
CA LYS A 124 30.10 2.63 -11.68
C LYS A 124 28.85 1.79 -11.95
N SER A 125 27.93 2.33 -12.76
CA SER A 125 26.83 1.55 -13.33
C SER A 125 26.66 1.89 -14.81
N THR A 126 26.28 0.89 -15.60
CA THR A 126 26.11 1.05 -17.05
C THR A 126 24.95 0.17 -17.53
N ALA A 127 24.09 0.74 -18.36
CA ALA A 127 23.08 0.01 -19.12
C ALA A 127 23.33 0.17 -20.61
N GLU A 128 23.07 -0.90 -21.35
CA GLU A 128 23.20 -0.92 -22.80
C GLU A 128 21.98 -1.63 -23.39
N TYR A 129 21.34 -0.99 -24.35
CA TYR A 129 20.23 -1.53 -25.13
C TYR A 129 20.65 -1.65 -26.59
N ILE A 130 20.55 -2.84 -27.15
CA ILE A 130 20.94 -3.15 -28.53
C ILE A 130 19.70 -3.62 -29.29
N CYS A 131 19.42 -3.02 -30.44
CA CYS A 131 18.31 -3.38 -31.30
C CYS A 131 18.69 -3.31 -32.79
N ASP A 132 17.82 -3.77 -33.67
CA ASP A 132 17.94 -3.48 -35.10
C ASP A 132 17.86 -1.97 -35.33
N LYS A 133 18.59 -1.47 -36.33
CA LYS A 133 18.69 -0.02 -36.61
C LYS A 133 17.34 0.67 -36.83
N ASP A 134 16.36 -0.09 -37.34
CA ASP A 134 15.01 0.38 -37.65
C ASP A 134 14.01 0.13 -36.52
N TYR A 135 14.39 -0.65 -35.48
CA TYR A 135 13.53 -0.88 -34.32
C TYR A 135 13.48 0.37 -33.45
N GLN A 136 12.26 0.79 -33.10
CA GLN A 136 12.03 1.92 -32.22
C GLN A 136 11.63 1.43 -30.83
N PHE A 137 12.30 1.94 -29.82
CA PHE A 137 11.84 1.89 -28.43
C PHE A 137 11.91 3.30 -27.84
N ARG A 138 11.19 3.49 -26.74
CA ARG A 138 11.16 4.74 -25.99
C ARG A 138 11.85 4.54 -24.66
N PHE A 139 12.42 5.62 -24.14
CA PHE A 139 12.96 5.65 -22.79
C PHE A 139 12.57 6.96 -22.11
N LYS A 140 12.53 6.95 -20.79
CA LYS A 140 12.41 8.16 -19.98
C LYS A 140 13.42 8.10 -18.84
N ALA A 141 14.17 9.17 -18.70
CA ALA A 141 15.19 9.28 -17.68
C ALA A 141 14.73 10.18 -16.52
N PHE A 142 15.11 9.79 -15.32
CA PHE A 142 14.92 10.49 -14.05
C PHE A 142 16.31 10.74 -13.47
N ASN A 143 16.58 11.97 -13.04
CA ASN A 143 17.88 12.37 -12.48
C ASN A 143 19.10 11.89 -13.30
N TYR A 144 18.97 11.93 -14.63
CA TYR A 144 20.04 11.64 -15.59
C TYR A 144 20.09 12.81 -16.56
N LYS A 145 21.19 13.57 -16.53
CA LYS A 145 21.30 14.84 -17.28
C LYS A 145 21.81 14.66 -18.71
N GLU A 146 22.41 13.52 -19.00
CA GLU A 146 23.04 13.23 -20.28
C GLU A 146 22.08 12.55 -21.26
N GLN A 147 22.45 12.48 -22.53
CA GLN A 147 21.79 11.61 -23.50
C GLN A 147 22.54 10.26 -23.55
N PRO A 148 21.88 9.15 -23.94
CA PRO A 148 22.60 7.91 -24.16
C PRO A 148 23.64 8.07 -25.27
N LYS A 149 24.81 7.49 -25.07
CA LYS A 149 25.76 7.29 -26.16
C LYS A 149 25.11 6.35 -27.17
N THR A 150 25.07 6.74 -28.44
CA THR A 150 24.50 5.94 -29.52
C THR A 150 25.58 5.49 -30.47
N GLU A 151 25.64 4.19 -30.78
CA GLU A 151 26.55 3.63 -31.77
C GLU A 151 25.78 2.77 -32.77
N ILE A 152 26.22 2.78 -34.04
CA ILE A 152 25.68 1.93 -35.10
C ILE A 152 26.80 1.01 -35.55
N SER A 153 26.54 -0.29 -35.57
CA SER A 153 27.48 -1.31 -36.01
C SER A 153 26.76 -2.29 -36.92
N GLY A 154 26.95 -2.13 -38.23
CA GLY A 154 26.20 -2.88 -39.25
C GLY A 154 24.70 -2.57 -39.18
N ASP A 155 23.87 -3.60 -39.06
CA ASP A 155 22.41 -3.48 -38.94
C ASP A 155 21.91 -3.30 -37.50
N LYS A 156 22.82 -3.19 -36.53
CA LYS A 156 22.49 -2.98 -35.11
C LYS A 156 22.77 -1.55 -34.68
N LYS A 157 21.97 -1.10 -33.72
CA LYS A 157 22.11 0.17 -33.01
C LYS A 157 22.15 -0.09 -31.50
N SER A 158 23.10 0.51 -30.80
CA SER A 158 23.21 0.44 -29.34
C SER A 158 23.00 1.81 -28.71
N PHE A 159 22.42 1.79 -27.52
CA PHE A 159 22.22 2.95 -26.65
C PHE A 159 22.82 2.64 -25.28
N THR A 160 23.75 3.47 -24.81
CA THR A 160 24.46 3.25 -23.55
C THR A 160 24.25 4.43 -22.60
N TRP A 161 23.83 4.11 -21.37
CA TRP A 161 23.78 5.03 -20.24
C TRP A 161 24.82 4.65 -19.21
N SER A 162 25.45 5.62 -18.57
CA SER A 162 26.44 5.35 -17.53
C SER A 162 26.46 6.42 -16.45
N VAL A 163 26.68 5.99 -15.22
CA VAL A 163 26.99 6.87 -14.08
C VAL A 163 28.25 6.37 -13.39
N LYS A 164 28.95 7.28 -12.72
CA LYS A 164 30.09 7.00 -11.85
C LYS A 164 29.99 7.81 -10.58
N ASP A 165 30.60 7.29 -9.52
CA ASP A 165 30.82 7.98 -8.26
C ASP A 165 29.52 8.58 -7.64
N LEU A 166 28.42 7.81 -7.66
CA LEU A 166 27.18 8.24 -6.99
C LEU A 166 27.28 7.99 -5.48
N PRO A 167 27.11 9.02 -4.63
CA PRO A 167 27.12 8.86 -3.19
C PRO A 167 25.88 8.10 -2.71
N ALA A 168 26.01 7.41 -1.57
CA ALA A 168 24.87 6.74 -0.95
C ALA A 168 23.78 7.71 -0.53
N ILE A 169 22.52 7.37 -0.84
CA ILE A 169 21.34 8.10 -0.40
C ILE A 169 20.93 7.58 0.98
N ARG A 170 20.68 8.47 1.93
CA ARG A 170 20.15 8.09 3.24
C ARG A 170 18.62 7.97 3.19
N SER A 171 18.09 7.02 3.95
CA SER A 171 16.65 6.94 4.17
C SER A 171 16.24 8.06 5.12
N GLU A 172 15.34 8.93 4.68
CA GLU A 172 14.80 10.04 5.46
C GLU A 172 13.30 9.79 5.71
N VAL A 173 12.82 10.03 6.93
CA VAL A 173 11.40 9.84 7.30
C VAL A 173 10.53 10.73 6.42
N TYR A 174 9.51 10.17 5.76
CA TYR A 174 8.67 10.90 4.79
C TYR A 174 9.43 11.51 3.61
N SER A 175 10.57 10.93 3.21
CA SER A 175 11.24 11.35 1.98
C SER A 175 10.36 11.15 0.74
N PRO A 176 10.61 11.90 -0.35
CA PRO A 176 10.00 11.64 -1.64
C PRO A 176 10.30 10.21 -2.11
N PRO A 177 9.45 9.66 -2.99
CA PRO A 177 9.67 8.32 -3.53
C PRO A 177 11.01 8.24 -4.30
N LEU A 178 11.63 7.06 -4.27
CA LEU A 178 13.00 6.85 -4.77
C LEU A 178 13.23 7.35 -6.21
N HIS A 179 12.24 7.24 -7.10
CA HIS A 179 12.34 7.69 -8.49
C HIS A 179 12.54 9.21 -8.65
N GLU A 180 12.22 10.00 -7.63
CA GLU A 180 12.53 11.43 -7.60
C GLU A 180 13.96 11.70 -7.07
N LEU A 181 14.57 10.74 -6.39
CA LEU A 181 15.85 10.90 -5.69
C LEU A 181 17.03 10.27 -6.43
N THR A 182 16.81 9.16 -7.14
CA THR A 182 17.86 8.41 -7.81
C THR A 182 17.85 8.60 -9.31
N THR A 183 19.01 8.40 -9.93
CA THR A 183 19.08 8.16 -11.36
C THR A 183 18.29 6.90 -11.71
N MET A 184 17.42 7.00 -12.70
CA MET A 184 16.68 5.87 -13.24
C MET A 184 16.40 6.11 -14.73
N VAL A 185 16.43 5.05 -15.53
CA VAL A 185 15.90 5.07 -16.90
C VAL A 185 14.91 3.94 -17.05
N ILE A 186 13.66 4.29 -17.39
CA ILE A 186 12.62 3.33 -17.74
C ILE A 186 12.52 3.22 -19.25
N PHE A 187 12.09 2.06 -19.73
CA PHE A 187 12.04 1.71 -21.13
C PHE A 187 10.65 1.21 -21.50
N GLY A 188 10.24 1.46 -22.76
CA GLY A 188 8.98 0.98 -23.28
C GLY A 188 9.10 0.64 -24.76
N PRO A 189 8.63 -0.54 -25.20
CA PRO A 189 8.55 -0.84 -26.63
C PRO A 189 7.63 0.16 -27.35
N THR A 190 7.81 0.34 -28.67
CA THR A 190 6.71 0.87 -29.50
C THR A 190 5.77 -0.25 -29.88
N ASP A 191 6.31 -1.30 -30.49
CA ASP A 191 5.59 -2.52 -30.87
C ASP A 191 6.13 -3.68 -30.05
N PHE A 192 5.22 -4.51 -29.55
CA PHE A 192 5.54 -5.67 -28.75
C PHE A 192 4.63 -6.84 -29.12
N GLN A 193 5.06 -8.04 -28.75
CA GLN A 193 4.27 -9.25 -28.86
C GLN A 193 4.27 -9.98 -27.52
N MET A 194 3.12 -10.54 -27.16
CA MET A 194 2.93 -11.39 -26.01
C MET A 194 2.03 -12.54 -26.41
N ASP A 195 2.59 -13.76 -26.42
CA ASP A 195 1.91 -14.93 -26.98
C ASP A 195 1.47 -14.66 -28.44
N ALA A 196 0.23 -14.99 -28.80
CA ALA A 196 -0.38 -14.70 -30.11
C ALA A 196 -0.79 -13.23 -30.30
N TYR A 197 -0.69 -12.37 -29.28
CA TYR A 197 -1.19 -11.00 -29.33
C TYR A 197 -0.07 -10.01 -29.66
N LYS A 198 -0.32 -9.16 -30.65
CA LYS A 198 0.52 -8.01 -30.97
C LYS A 198 -0.08 -6.76 -30.32
N GLY A 199 0.78 -5.91 -29.79
CA GLY A 199 0.38 -4.66 -29.15
C GLY A 199 1.28 -3.50 -29.54
N ASN A 200 0.76 -2.30 -29.31
CA ASN A 200 1.50 -1.05 -29.47
C ASN A 200 1.38 -0.23 -28.19
N MET A 201 2.47 0.42 -27.80
CA MET A 201 2.59 1.17 -26.55
C MET A 201 3.05 2.61 -26.80
N LYS A 202 2.89 3.15 -28.02
CA LYS A 202 3.23 4.55 -28.33
C LYS A 202 2.38 5.54 -27.53
N SER A 203 1.14 5.17 -27.22
CA SER A 203 0.19 5.96 -26.44
C SER A 203 -0.57 5.09 -25.44
N TRP A 204 -1.16 5.70 -24.42
CA TRP A 204 -2.12 5.02 -23.54
C TRP A 204 -3.33 4.49 -24.30
N GLN A 205 -3.73 5.18 -25.37
CA GLN A 205 -4.80 4.74 -26.25
C GLN A 205 -4.44 3.40 -26.90
N ASP A 206 -3.25 3.29 -27.50
CA ASP A 206 -2.80 2.07 -28.17
C ASP A 206 -2.56 0.92 -27.20
N PHE A 207 -1.98 1.22 -26.03
CA PHE A 207 -1.81 0.21 -24.99
C PHE A 207 -3.17 -0.33 -24.52
N GLY A 208 -4.17 0.55 -24.38
CA GLY A 208 -5.51 0.09 -24.02
C GLY A 208 -6.22 -0.71 -25.12
N LYS A 209 -5.91 -0.51 -26.42
CA LYS A 209 -6.41 -1.39 -27.49
C LYS A 209 -5.89 -2.81 -27.35
N PHE A 210 -4.61 -2.96 -26.95
CA PHE A 210 -4.04 -4.26 -26.64
C PHE A 210 -4.79 -4.92 -25.46
N ILE A 211 -4.98 -4.21 -24.34
CA ILE A 211 -5.75 -4.74 -23.19
C ILE A 211 -7.20 -5.08 -23.59
N TYR A 212 -7.83 -4.25 -24.42
CA TYR A 212 -9.17 -4.52 -24.95
C TYR A 212 -9.20 -5.83 -25.76
N SER A 213 -8.19 -6.10 -26.58
CA SER A 213 -8.09 -7.32 -27.38
C SER A 213 -8.03 -8.59 -26.53
N LEU A 214 -7.41 -8.52 -25.35
CA LEU A 214 -7.29 -9.66 -24.45
C LEU A 214 -8.65 -10.08 -23.86
N LYS A 215 -9.57 -9.14 -23.63
CA LYS A 215 -10.90 -9.42 -23.07
C LYS A 215 -12.01 -9.55 -24.12
N ALA A 216 -11.76 -9.19 -25.38
CA ALA A 216 -12.80 -9.15 -26.40
C ALA A 216 -13.46 -10.53 -26.58
N GLY A 217 -14.80 -10.57 -26.59
CA GLY A 217 -15.58 -11.81 -26.72
C GLY A 217 -15.67 -12.67 -25.45
N ARG A 218 -15.09 -12.21 -24.33
CA ARG A 218 -15.08 -12.96 -23.06
C ARG A 218 -16.17 -12.51 -22.09
N ASP A 219 -17.05 -11.60 -22.52
CA ASP A 219 -18.11 -10.98 -21.73
C ASP A 219 -19.49 -11.61 -21.95
N GLU A 220 -19.55 -12.79 -22.59
CA GLU A 220 -20.81 -13.50 -22.79
C GLU A 220 -21.30 -14.19 -21.52
N LEU A 221 -22.53 -13.89 -21.10
CA LEU A 221 -23.21 -14.58 -20.00
C LEU A 221 -23.99 -15.80 -20.49
N PRO A 222 -24.08 -16.89 -19.70
CA PRO A 222 -25.01 -17.97 -19.99
C PRO A 222 -26.46 -17.54 -19.72
N GLU A 223 -27.41 -18.15 -20.41
CA GLU A 223 -28.81 -17.72 -20.45
C GLU A 223 -29.48 -17.64 -19.07
N ASN A 224 -29.18 -18.60 -18.19
CA ASN A 224 -29.69 -18.60 -16.81
C ASN A 224 -29.21 -17.38 -16.00
N ILE A 225 -28.00 -16.87 -16.27
CA ILE A 225 -27.48 -15.68 -15.59
C ILE A 225 -28.08 -14.41 -16.19
N LYS A 226 -28.33 -14.36 -17.51
CA LYS A 226 -29.06 -13.25 -18.12
C LYS A 226 -30.46 -13.08 -17.52
N GLN A 227 -31.21 -14.18 -17.45
CA GLN A 227 -32.52 -14.21 -16.77
C GLN A 227 -32.40 -13.76 -15.31
N LYS A 228 -31.33 -14.14 -14.62
CA LYS A 228 -31.09 -13.68 -13.25
C LYS A 228 -30.82 -12.19 -13.16
N VAL A 229 -30.04 -11.62 -14.07
CA VAL A 229 -29.79 -10.17 -14.15
C VAL A 229 -31.11 -9.42 -14.34
N HIS A 230 -31.94 -9.84 -15.29
CA HIS A 230 -33.26 -9.25 -15.54
C HIS A 230 -34.17 -9.36 -14.31
N GLN A 231 -34.25 -10.55 -13.69
CA GLN A 231 -35.00 -10.75 -12.45
C GLN A 231 -34.58 -9.78 -11.33
N LEU A 232 -33.29 -9.50 -11.23
CA LEU A 232 -32.74 -8.62 -10.20
C LEU A 232 -32.90 -7.12 -10.53
N THR A 233 -33.03 -6.73 -11.79
CA THR A 233 -32.85 -5.32 -12.19
C THR A 233 -33.98 -4.69 -12.99
N ASP A 234 -34.85 -5.44 -13.68
CA ASP A 234 -35.88 -4.87 -14.55
C ASP A 234 -36.92 -4.02 -13.80
N GLY A 235 -37.20 -4.39 -12.54
CA GLY A 235 -38.10 -3.64 -11.65
C GLY A 235 -37.48 -2.39 -11.01
N ILE A 236 -36.18 -2.16 -11.19
CA ILE A 236 -35.44 -1.06 -10.56
C ILE A 236 -35.26 0.06 -11.59
N LYS A 237 -35.66 1.29 -11.25
CA LYS A 237 -35.47 2.46 -12.14
C LYS A 237 -34.11 3.13 -11.95
N ASP A 238 -33.63 3.18 -10.72
CA ASP A 238 -32.39 3.86 -10.37
C ASP A 238 -31.17 3.01 -10.74
N GLU A 239 -30.30 3.57 -11.61
CA GLU A 239 -29.10 2.87 -12.09
C GLU A 239 -28.14 2.53 -10.95
N LYS A 240 -27.98 3.43 -9.96
CA LYS A 240 -27.12 3.18 -8.80
C LYS A 240 -27.59 1.97 -8.00
N THR A 241 -28.89 1.83 -7.80
CA THR A 241 -29.50 0.68 -7.13
C THR A 241 -29.32 -0.61 -7.93
N LYS A 242 -29.41 -0.56 -9.27
CA LYS A 242 -29.10 -1.73 -10.12
C LYS A 242 -27.63 -2.16 -9.98
N VAL A 243 -26.70 -1.20 -9.98
CA VAL A 243 -25.27 -1.46 -9.79
C VAL A 243 -25.00 -2.12 -8.43
N ASP A 244 -25.52 -1.55 -7.33
CA ASP A 244 -25.38 -2.15 -5.99
C ASP A 244 -25.94 -3.58 -5.95
N THR A 245 -27.13 -3.80 -6.53
CA THR A 245 -27.79 -5.11 -6.56
C THR A 245 -26.93 -6.16 -7.26
N LEU A 246 -26.40 -5.85 -8.45
CA LEU A 246 -25.56 -6.76 -9.22
C LEU A 246 -24.18 -6.95 -8.60
N TYR A 247 -23.63 -5.92 -7.98
CA TYR A 247 -22.35 -6.01 -7.28
C TYR A 247 -22.45 -6.91 -6.06
N ARG A 248 -23.53 -6.78 -5.27
CA ARG A 248 -23.81 -7.72 -4.17
C ARG A 248 -24.10 -9.14 -4.65
N PHE A 249 -24.73 -9.30 -5.81
CA PHE A 249 -24.88 -10.61 -6.43
C PHE A 249 -23.53 -11.24 -6.75
N LEU A 250 -22.61 -10.49 -7.38
CA LEU A 250 -21.24 -10.94 -7.64
C LEU A 250 -20.50 -11.31 -6.35
N GLN A 251 -20.50 -10.44 -5.33
CA GLN A 251 -19.85 -10.68 -4.05
C GLN A 251 -20.36 -11.94 -3.34
N LYS A 252 -21.67 -12.23 -3.42
CA LYS A 252 -22.30 -13.41 -2.80
C LYS A 252 -22.06 -14.71 -3.56
N THR A 253 -21.87 -14.63 -4.88
CA THR A 253 -21.86 -15.82 -5.76
C THR A 253 -20.48 -16.17 -6.29
N THR A 254 -19.46 -15.36 -6.02
CA THR A 254 -18.10 -15.59 -6.51
C THR A 254 -17.07 -15.49 -5.38
N ARG A 255 -15.92 -16.13 -5.58
CA ARG A 255 -14.76 -16.05 -4.69
C ARG A 255 -13.54 -15.54 -5.46
N TYR A 256 -12.76 -14.68 -4.83
CA TYR A 256 -11.47 -14.29 -5.38
C TYR A 256 -10.47 -15.43 -5.24
N ILE A 257 -9.91 -15.87 -6.36
CA ILE A 257 -8.83 -16.85 -6.44
C ILE A 257 -7.86 -16.36 -7.51
N SER A 258 -6.68 -15.93 -7.10
CA SER A 258 -5.67 -15.45 -8.04
C SER A 258 -4.89 -16.62 -8.65
N ILE A 259 -4.96 -16.71 -9.98
CA ILE A 259 -4.28 -17.72 -10.81
C ILE A 259 -3.56 -16.95 -11.93
N GLN A 260 -2.24 -16.99 -11.94
CA GLN A 260 -1.42 -16.28 -12.94
C GLN A 260 -0.61 -17.31 -13.75
N LEU A 261 -1.10 -17.66 -14.94
CA LEU A 261 -0.46 -18.65 -15.83
C LEU A 261 -0.37 -18.14 -17.25
N GLY A 262 0.85 -18.00 -17.78
CA GLY A 262 1.10 -17.51 -19.14
C GLY A 262 0.23 -16.29 -19.51
N ILE A 263 -0.47 -16.36 -20.64
CA ILE A 263 -1.41 -15.32 -21.10
C ILE A 263 -2.57 -15.06 -20.14
N GLY A 264 -2.96 -16.06 -19.33
CA GLY A 264 -3.97 -15.92 -18.28
C GLY A 264 -3.55 -14.95 -17.17
N GLY A 265 -2.26 -14.61 -17.07
CA GLY A 265 -1.80 -13.50 -16.24
C GLY A 265 -2.36 -12.13 -16.66
N TRP A 266 -2.84 -12.01 -17.90
CA TRP A 266 -3.29 -10.77 -18.54
C TRP A 266 -4.70 -10.82 -19.09
N GLN A 267 -5.13 -12.00 -19.49
CA GLN A 267 -6.40 -12.25 -20.10
C GLN A 267 -7.42 -12.69 -19.04
N PRO A 268 -8.61 -12.07 -18.96
CA PRO A 268 -9.65 -12.51 -18.03
C PRO A 268 -10.20 -13.88 -18.45
N PHE A 269 -10.64 -14.68 -17.48
CA PHE A 269 -11.51 -15.81 -17.77
C PHE A 269 -12.85 -15.34 -18.37
N ASP A 270 -13.47 -16.22 -19.16
CA ASP A 270 -14.78 -15.97 -19.75
C ASP A 270 -15.85 -15.79 -18.67
N ALA A 271 -16.80 -14.88 -18.89
CA ALA A 271 -17.94 -14.68 -18.00
C ALA A 271 -18.75 -15.98 -17.80
N LYS A 272 -18.87 -16.84 -18.84
CA LYS A 272 -19.43 -18.20 -18.71
C LYS A 272 -18.66 -19.08 -17.74
N TYR A 273 -17.32 -18.98 -17.74
CA TYR A 273 -16.48 -19.74 -16.82
C TYR A 273 -16.73 -19.30 -15.38
N VAL A 274 -16.69 -17.99 -15.11
CA VAL A 274 -16.93 -17.45 -13.76
C VAL A 274 -18.33 -17.81 -13.27
N ALA A 275 -19.36 -17.71 -14.13
CA ALA A 275 -20.72 -18.13 -13.81
C ALA A 275 -20.84 -19.62 -13.44
N SER A 276 -20.08 -20.49 -14.11
CA SER A 276 -20.10 -21.94 -13.85
C SER A 276 -19.26 -22.34 -12.64
N LYS A 277 -18.12 -21.69 -12.41
CA LYS A 277 -17.13 -22.07 -11.40
C LYS A 277 -17.22 -21.26 -10.10
N ALA A 278 -17.93 -20.13 -10.10
CA ALA A 278 -18.11 -19.28 -8.94
C ALA A 278 -16.78 -18.74 -8.35
N TYR A 279 -15.74 -18.58 -9.17
CA TYR A 279 -14.49 -17.92 -8.76
C TYR A 279 -13.76 -17.26 -9.93
N GLY A 280 -12.83 -16.37 -9.59
CA GLY A 280 -11.92 -15.74 -10.56
C GLY A 280 -10.89 -14.83 -9.88
N ASP A 281 -9.88 -14.41 -10.64
CA ASP A 281 -8.94 -13.39 -10.22
C ASP A 281 -9.45 -11.97 -10.53
N CYS A 282 -8.61 -10.94 -10.42
CA CYS A 282 -9.03 -9.54 -10.57
C CYS A 282 -9.59 -9.23 -11.94
N LYS A 283 -8.99 -9.84 -12.98
CA LYS A 283 -9.39 -9.69 -14.36
C LYS A 283 -10.73 -10.39 -14.59
N ALA A 284 -10.85 -11.64 -14.12
CA ALA A 284 -12.02 -12.47 -14.31
C ALA A 284 -13.26 -11.89 -13.59
N LEU A 285 -13.14 -11.52 -12.31
CA LEU A 285 -14.27 -10.98 -11.55
C LEU A 285 -14.71 -9.60 -12.08
N THR A 286 -13.76 -8.75 -12.47
CA THR A 286 -14.08 -7.47 -13.12
C THR A 286 -14.77 -7.66 -14.47
N ASN A 287 -14.30 -8.60 -15.29
CA ASN A 287 -14.94 -8.94 -16.57
C ASN A 287 -16.36 -9.51 -16.36
N TYR A 288 -16.55 -10.35 -15.34
CA TYR A 288 -17.87 -10.87 -14.99
C TYR A 288 -18.81 -9.76 -14.54
N MET A 289 -18.36 -8.84 -13.66
CA MET A 289 -19.14 -7.67 -13.26
C MET A 289 -19.52 -6.78 -14.46
N TYR A 290 -18.55 -6.49 -15.33
CA TYR A 290 -18.76 -5.76 -16.58
C TYR A 290 -19.87 -6.42 -17.42
N SER A 291 -19.85 -7.75 -17.53
CA SER A 291 -20.84 -8.52 -18.29
C SER A 291 -22.24 -8.42 -17.67
N LEU A 292 -22.35 -8.53 -16.33
CA LEU A 292 -23.60 -8.37 -15.60
C LEU A 292 -24.22 -6.97 -15.81
N LEU A 293 -23.40 -5.91 -15.71
CA LEU A 293 -23.85 -4.54 -15.93
C LEU A 293 -24.27 -4.32 -17.38
N LYS A 294 -23.51 -4.85 -18.34
CA LYS A 294 -23.82 -4.77 -19.77
C LYS A 294 -25.19 -5.37 -20.09
N GLU A 295 -25.50 -6.55 -19.53
CA GLU A 295 -26.80 -7.21 -19.69
C GLU A 295 -27.95 -6.37 -19.10
N ALA A 296 -27.72 -5.70 -17.97
CA ALA A 296 -28.69 -4.77 -17.37
C ALA A 296 -28.82 -3.42 -18.09
N GLY A 297 -28.10 -3.22 -19.21
CA GLY A 297 -28.08 -1.97 -19.96
C GLY A 297 -27.26 -0.85 -19.33
N ILE A 298 -26.39 -1.17 -18.36
CA ILE A 298 -25.58 -0.19 -17.62
C ILE A 298 -24.17 -0.13 -18.21
N LYS A 299 -23.78 1.07 -18.64
CA LYS A 299 -22.46 1.31 -19.22
C LYS A 299 -21.39 1.25 -18.11
N SER A 300 -20.34 0.48 -18.36
CA SER A 300 -19.16 0.39 -17.49
C SER A 300 -17.90 0.15 -18.30
N TYR A 301 -16.74 0.34 -17.69
CA TYR A 301 -15.44 0.21 -18.33
C TYR A 301 -14.47 -0.60 -17.48
N TYR A 302 -13.93 -1.63 -18.10
CA TYR A 302 -12.80 -2.39 -17.59
C TYR A 302 -11.60 -1.46 -17.38
N THR A 303 -11.01 -1.44 -16.19
CA THR A 303 -10.01 -0.41 -15.84
C THR A 303 -8.82 -1.07 -15.15
N VAL A 304 -7.64 -0.94 -15.74
CA VAL A 304 -6.38 -1.44 -15.14
C VAL A 304 -5.78 -0.35 -14.25
N ILE A 305 -5.23 -0.75 -13.11
CA ILE A 305 -4.75 0.16 -12.05
C ILE A 305 -3.51 -0.40 -11.36
N ARG A 306 -2.64 0.47 -10.86
CA ARG A 306 -1.52 0.08 -10.00
C ARG A 306 -2.01 0.01 -8.55
N ALA A 307 -2.05 -1.19 -8.01
CA ALA A 307 -2.54 -1.42 -6.67
C ALA A 307 -1.41 -1.53 -5.63
N GLY A 308 -1.71 -1.13 -4.40
CA GLY A 308 -0.78 -1.07 -3.28
C GLY A 308 -1.03 0.18 -2.42
N GLU A 309 -0.98 0.03 -1.10
CA GLU A 309 -1.31 1.11 -0.16
C GLU A 309 -0.32 2.30 -0.26
N ASN A 310 0.96 1.97 -0.42
CA ASN A 310 2.08 2.92 -0.51
C ASN A 310 2.64 3.04 -1.94
N ASP A 311 1.93 2.51 -2.94
CA ASP A 311 2.42 2.41 -4.32
C ASP A 311 1.41 2.98 -5.32
N ARG A 312 1.22 4.31 -5.26
CA ARG A 312 0.22 5.04 -6.05
C ARG A 312 0.75 5.62 -7.36
N TYR A 313 2.08 5.71 -7.49
CA TYR A 313 2.70 6.45 -8.58
C TYR A 313 2.74 5.65 -9.88
N ILE A 314 2.35 6.30 -10.97
CA ILE A 314 2.67 5.91 -12.34
C ILE A 314 3.27 7.11 -13.06
N THR A 315 4.12 6.84 -14.04
CA THR A 315 4.67 7.86 -14.95
C THR A 315 3.66 8.16 -16.04
N ALA A 316 2.72 9.06 -15.77
CA ALA A 316 1.54 9.30 -16.61
C ALA A 316 1.85 9.81 -18.02
N ASP A 317 2.98 10.49 -18.22
CA ASP A 317 3.43 10.98 -19.53
C ASP A 317 4.30 9.97 -20.30
N PHE A 318 4.52 8.77 -19.74
CA PHE A 318 5.24 7.69 -20.39
C PHE A 318 4.35 6.44 -20.45
N PRO A 319 3.62 6.23 -21.57
CA PRO A 319 2.87 5.01 -21.79
C PRO A 319 3.77 3.79 -21.64
N SER A 320 3.51 2.97 -20.63
CA SER A 320 4.20 1.71 -20.40
C SER A 320 3.34 0.80 -19.53
N GLN A 321 3.69 -0.48 -19.47
CA GLN A 321 2.97 -1.37 -18.57
C GLN A 321 3.38 -1.12 -17.11
N GLN A 322 2.49 -0.49 -16.34
CA GLN A 322 2.70 -0.04 -14.95
C GLN A 322 1.59 -0.49 -14.00
N PHE A 323 0.57 -1.21 -14.51
CA PHE A 323 -0.62 -1.59 -13.74
C PHE A 323 -0.51 -3.03 -13.22
N THR A 324 -1.04 -3.28 -12.03
CA THR A 324 -0.89 -4.57 -11.32
C THR A 324 -2.23 -5.20 -10.95
N HIS A 325 -3.35 -4.49 -11.13
CA HIS A 325 -4.68 -4.90 -10.74
C HIS A 325 -5.75 -4.39 -11.70
N VAL A 326 -6.98 -4.88 -11.56
CA VAL A 326 -8.12 -4.48 -12.40
C VAL A 326 -9.34 -4.21 -11.53
N ILE A 327 -10.00 -3.08 -11.79
CA ILE A 327 -11.25 -2.64 -11.17
C ILE A 327 -12.27 -2.21 -12.24
N LEU A 328 -13.50 -1.89 -11.83
CA LEU A 328 -14.54 -1.42 -12.74
C LEU A 328 -14.91 0.05 -12.50
N PHE A 329 -14.98 0.81 -13.59
CA PHE A 329 -15.46 2.18 -13.60
C PHE A 329 -16.85 2.25 -14.23
N VAL A 330 -17.83 2.81 -13.52
CA VAL A 330 -19.24 2.91 -13.96
C VAL A 330 -19.64 4.39 -13.99
N PRO A 331 -19.64 5.06 -15.15
CA PRO A 331 -20.14 6.41 -15.25
C PRO A 331 -21.68 6.44 -15.11
N LEU A 332 -22.20 7.31 -14.25
CA LEU A 332 -23.62 7.62 -14.17
C LEU A 332 -23.86 9.05 -14.68
N ALA A 333 -25.11 9.46 -14.83
CA ALA A 333 -25.47 10.76 -15.40
C ALA A 333 -24.91 11.97 -14.63
N LYS A 334 -24.76 11.88 -13.29
CA LYS A 334 -24.31 12.97 -12.41
C LYS A 334 -23.16 12.58 -11.49
N ASP A 335 -22.72 11.33 -11.53
CA ASP A 335 -21.78 10.76 -10.57
C ASP A 335 -21.03 9.58 -11.23
N THR A 336 -20.10 8.98 -10.51
CA THR A 336 -19.39 7.78 -10.95
C THR A 336 -19.33 6.77 -9.82
N ILE A 337 -19.45 5.48 -10.16
CA ILE A 337 -19.27 4.38 -9.21
C ILE A 337 -18.01 3.63 -9.58
N TRP A 338 -17.15 3.43 -8.58
CA TRP A 338 -16.00 2.54 -8.66
C TRP A 338 -16.31 1.23 -7.95
N LEU A 339 -15.96 0.11 -8.56
CA LEU A 339 -16.17 -1.22 -7.99
C LEU A 339 -14.84 -1.98 -7.91
N GLU A 340 -14.50 -2.42 -6.71
CA GLU A 340 -13.41 -3.37 -6.46
C GLU A 340 -13.98 -4.79 -6.47
N CYS A 341 -13.96 -5.42 -7.64
CA CYS A 341 -14.60 -6.71 -7.84
C CYS A 341 -13.90 -7.87 -7.13
N THR A 342 -12.75 -7.65 -6.48
CA THR A 342 -12.02 -8.68 -5.74
C THR A 342 -12.23 -8.65 -4.22
N ASN A 343 -13.06 -7.75 -3.73
CA ASN A 343 -13.40 -7.67 -2.31
C ASN A 343 -14.87 -8.02 -2.07
N ALA A 344 -15.11 -9.13 -1.38
CA ALA A 344 -16.46 -9.62 -1.10
C ALA A 344 -17.26 -8.74 -0.12
N ASN A 345 -16.61 -7.83 0.59
CA ASN A 345 -17.21 -7.05 1.69
C ASN A 345 -17.06 -5.53 1.52
N MET A 346 -16.38 -5.07 0.46
CA MET A 346 -16.23 -3.64 0.21
C MET A 346 -17.52 -3.04 -0.36
N PRO A 347 -18.03 -1.91 0.18
CA PRO A 347 -19.21 -1.25 -0.35
C PRO A 347 -19.02 -0.73 -1.79
N PRO A 348 -20.07 -0.69 -2.62
CA PRO A 348 -19.97 -0.11 -3.96
C PRO A 348 -19.74 1.39 -3.89
N GLY A 349 -18.96 1.92 -4.85
CA GLY A 349 -18.64 3.35 -4.90
C GLY A 349 -17.49 3.77 -3.98
N TYR A 350 -16.91 2.82 -3.25
CA TYR A 350 -15.77 3.05 -2.38
C TYR A 350 -14.58 2.20 -2.83
N LEU A 351 -13.42 2.85 -2.95
CA LEU A 351 -12.11 2.20 -3.07
C LEU A 351 -11.31 2.46 -1.79
N GLY A 352 -10.64 1.47 -1.23
CA GLY A 352 -9.75 1.65 -0.09
C GLY A 352 -8.35 2.14 -0.48
N SER A 353 -7.44 2.21 0.50
CA SER A 353 -6.03 2.64 0.33
C SER A 353 -5.28 1.85 -0.76
N PHE A 354 -5.73 0.63 -1.07
CA PHE A 354 -5.19 -0.24 -2.10
C PHE A 354 -5.34 0.30 -3.53
N THR A 355 -6.38 1.10 -3.84
CA THR A 355 -6.69 1.58 -5.21
C THR A 355 -7.23 3.02 -5.29
N CYS A 356 -7.49 3.70 -4.18
CA CYS A 356 -7.89 5.11 -4.19
C CYS A 356 -6.74 6.07 -4.55
N ASN A 357 -7.09 7.32 -4.85
CA ASN A 357 -6.21 8.46 -5.08
C ASN A 357 -5.03 8.19 -6.03
N ARG A 358 -5.31 7.68 -7.24
CA ARG A 358 -4.30 7.44 -8.27
C ARG A 358 -4.85 7.43 -9.69
N ASN A 359 -3.95 7.49 -10.66
CA ASN A 359 -4.28 7.29 -12.06
C ASN A 359 -4.61 5.80 -12.35
N ALA A 360 -5.62 5.59 -13.17
CA ALA A 360 -6.03 4.30 -13.70
C ALA A 360 -6.26 4.42 -15.21
N LEU A 361 -6.06 3.33 -15.96
CA LEU A 361 -6.28 3.29 -17.39
C LEU A 361 -7.63 2.62 -17.70
N MET A 362 -8.62 3.47 -17.98
CA MET A 362 -9.95 3.05 -18.44
C MET A 362 -9.85 2.51 -19.86
N ILE A 363 -10.45 1.35 -20.11
CA ILE A 363 -10.39 0.64 -21.39
C ILE A 363 -11.76 0.63 -22.07
N ASP A 364 -11.82 1.11 -23.31
CA ASP A 364 -12.96 0.96 -24.21
C ASP A 364 -12.52 0.47 -25.61
N ALA A 365 -13.47 0.35 -26.54
CA ALA A 365 -13.19 -0.13 -27.90
C ALA A 365 -12.27 0.81 -28.71
N ASN A 366 -12.14 2.07 -28.33
CA ASN A 366 -11.24 3.04 -28.96
C ASN A 366 -9.83 3.03 -28.35
N GLY A 367 -9.66 2.38 -27.19
CA GLY A 367 -8.38 2.19 -26.52
C GLY A 367 -8.40 2.57 -25.05
N GLY A 368 -7.25 3.01 -24.55
CA GLY A 368 -7.05 3.41 -23.15
C GLY A 368 -7.09 4.92 -22.92
N LYS A 369 -7.70 5.34 -21.81
CA LYS A 369 -7.67 6.73 -21.32
C LYS A 369 -7.32 6.75 -19.83
N LEU A 370 -6.33 7.57 -19.46
CA LEU A 370 -6.04 7.82 -18.04
C LEU A 370 -7.18 8.61 -17.41
N ILE A 371 -7.65 8.10 -16.28
CA ILE A 371 -8.63 8.74 -15.38
C ILE A 371 -8.11 8.63 -13.94
N HIS A 372 -8.70 9.40 -13.02
CA HIS A 372 -8.26 9.42 -11.63
C HIS A 372 -9.32 8.79 -10.72
N THR A 373 -8.90 7.92 -9.79
CA THR A 373 -9.79 7.34 -8.78
C THR A 373 -10.13 8.37 -7.69
N PRO A 374 -11.16 8.13 -6.85
CA PRO A 374 -11.54 9.07 -5.81
C PRO A 374 -10.40 9.36 -4.85
N ASN A 375 -10.28 10.62 -4.43
CA ASN A 375 -9.41 11.03 -3.34
C ASN A 375 -10.28 11.35 -2.12
N TYR A 376 -9.85 10.91 -0.94
CA TYR A 376 -10.56 11.14 0.33
C TYR A 376 -9.77 12.13 1.16
N GLY A 377 -10.40 13.27 1.45
CA GLY A 377 -9.79 14.31 2.26
C GLY A 377 -9.85 13.99 3.76
N ILE A 378 -9.43 14.96 4.57
CA ILE A 378 -9.47 14.83 6.03
C ILE A 378 -10.88 14.54 6.58
N ASP A 379 -11.90 15.17 6.00
CA ASP A 379 -13.29 15.01 6.44
C ASP A 379 -13.87 13.62 6.09
N ASP A 380 -13.35 12.99 5.05
CA ASP A 380 -13.72 11.62 4.65
C ASP A 380 -12.98 10.57 5.50
N ASN A 381 -11.83 10.92 6.07
CA ASN A 381 -10.90 10.01 6.75
C ASN A 381 -10.77 10.29 8.25
N THR A 382 -11.87 10.10 8.99
CA THR A 382 -12.00 10.49 10.40
C THR A 382 -12.23 9.29 11.34
N ALA A 383 -11.66 9.32 12.54
CA ALA A 383 -12.08 8.51 13.68
C ALA A 383 -12.63 9.40 14.80
N ILE A 384 -13.79 9.01 15.34
CA ILE A 384 -14.46 9.71 16.44
C ILE A 384 -14.68 8.72 17.58
N ARG A 385 -14.10 8.99 18.75
CA ARG A 385 -14.11 8.10 19.91
C ARG A 385 -14.76 8.76 21.10
N LYS A 386 -15.72 8.08 21.70
CA LYS A 386 -16.36 8.46 22.97
C LYS A 386 -16.05 7.40 24.01
N MET A 387 -15.47 7.81 25.12
CA MET A 387 -14.99 6.94 26.18
C MET A 387 -15.62 7.36 27.51
N ASN A 388 -16.27 6.42 28.18
CA ASN A 388 -16.81 6.60 29.52
C ASN A 388 -16.12 5.60 30.44
N ALA A 389 -15.42 6.10 31.43
CA ALA A 389 -14.68 5.29 32.38
C ALA A 389 -15.08 5.57 33.82
N THR A 390 -14.91 4.58 34.69
CA THR A 390 -15.04 4.72 36.14
C THR A 390 -13.79 4.15 36.79
N LEU A 391 -13.20 4.93 37.68
CA LEU A 391 -12.05 4.54 38.47
C LEU A 391 -12.50 4.16 39.88
N ASP A 392 -12.08 3.00 40.39
CA ASP A 392 -12.37 2.58 41.76
C ASP A 392 -11.33 3.12 42.78
N GLU A 393 -11.53 2.83 44.06
CA GLU A 393 -10.65 3.31 45.14
C GLU A 393 -9.26 2.68 45.10
N GLU A 394 -9.15 1.50 44.50
CA GLU A 394 -7.91 0.75 44.30
C GLU A 394 -7.13 1.21 43.05
N GLY A 395 -7.73 2.07 42.22
CA GLY A 395 -7.11 2.61 41.01
C GLY A 395 -7.28 1.75 39.76
N ASN A 396 -8.22 0.80 39.74
CA ASN A 396 -8.62 0.08 38.54
C ASN A 396 -9.64 0.88 37.73
N LEU A 397 -9.55 0.75 36.41
CA LEU A 397 -10.37 1.49 35.45
C LEU A 397 -11.31 0.52 34.72
N ASN A 398 -12.61 0.78 34.81
CA ASN A 398 -13.63 0.16 33.97
C ASN A 398 -13.97 1.14 32.84
N LEU A 399 -13.73 0.76 31.59
CA LEU A 399 -13.80 1.62 30.42
C LEU A 399 -14.78 1.07 29.39
N LYS A 400 -15.79 1.87 29.02
CA LYS A 400 -16.68 1.63 27.89
C LYS A 400 -16.40 2.61 26.77
N THR A 401 -16.21 2.09 25.56
CA THR A 401 -15.84 2.91 24.41
C THR A 401 -16.79 2.71 23.25
N ASN A 402 -16.99 3.77 22.48
CA ASN A 402 -17.65 3.72 21.19
C ASN A 402 -16.81 4.53 20.20
N THR A 403 -16.29 3.86 19.18
CA THR A 403 -15.48 4.47 18.13
C THR A 403 -16.16 4.32 16.78
N LYS A 404 -16.34 5.42 16.04
CA LYS A 404 -16.73 5.42 14.63
C LYS A 404 -15.51 5.71 13.77
N TYR A 405 -15.03 4.71 13.04
CA TYR A 405 -13.99 4.84 12.01
C TYR A 405 -14.66 5.09 10.65
N ILE A 406 -14.24 6.10 9.89
CA ILE A 406 -14.87 6.56 8.64
C ILE A 406 -13.83 6.56 7.50
N GLY A 407 -14.24 6.14 6.30
CA GLY A 407 -13.41 6.15 5.09
C GLY A 407 -12.20 5.23 5.23
N LEU A 408 -11.00 5.73 4.93
CA LEU A 408 -9.79 4.89 4.96
C LEU A 408 -9.46 4.37 6.37
N GLN A 409 -9.87 5.07 7.44
CA GLN A 409 -9.65 4.61 8.82
C GLN A 409 -10.40 3.32 9.14
N GLN A 410 -11.50 3.01 8.44
CA GLN A 410 -12.25 1.78 8.70
C GLN A 410 -11.75 0.55 7.93
N ASP A 411 -10.87 0.72 6.93
CA ASP A 411 -10.46 -0.37 6.02
C ASP A 411 -9.90 -1.57 6.79
N PHE A 412 -8.99 -1.32 7.74
CA PHE A 412 -8.41 -2.36 8.59
C PHE A 412 -9.48 -3.10 9.40
N TYR A 413 -10.39 -2.35 10.05
CA TYR A 413 -11.42 -2.94 10.90
C TYR A 413 -12.44 -3.74 10.09
N ARG A 414 -12.85 -3.25 8.92
CA ARG A 414 -13.72 -4.00 8.00
C ARG A 414 -13.05 -5.28 7.53
N TYR A 415 -11.78 -5.22 7.14
CA TYR A 415 -11.04 -6.44 6.79
C TYR A 415 -11.02 -7.41 7.97
N MET A 416 -10.63 -6.95 9.16
CA MET A 416 -10.53 -7.76 10.37
C MET A 416 -11.84 -8.49 10.70
N ILE A 417 -12.98 -7.80 10.69
CA ILE A 417 -14.25 -8.39 11.12
C ILE A 417 -14.81 -9.40 10.12
N ASN A 418 -14.45 -9.28 8.85
CA ASN A 418 -14.90 -10.17 7.78
C ASN A 418 -13.93 -11.33 7.51
N ALA A 419 -12.63 -11.13 7.77
CA ALA A 419 -11.59 -12.11 7.49
C ALA A 419 -11.25 -12.99 8.72
N LEU A 420 -11.42 -12.47 9.93
CA LEU A 420 -10.97 -13.15 11.15
C LEU A 420 -12.14 -13.65 12.01
N PRO A 421 -12.04 -14.84 12.62
CA PRO A 421 -12.96 -15.28 13.65
C PRO A 421 -12.83 -14.44 14.92
N LYS A 422 -13.87 -14.45 15.77
CA LYS A 422 -13.99 -13.60 16.96
C LYS A 422 -12.83 -13.77 17.96
N ASP A 423 -12.26 -14.96 18.11
CA ASP A 423 -11.11 -15.21 19.00
C ASP A 423 -9.84 -14.47 18.52
N LYS A 424 -9.58 -14.45 17.20
CA LYS A 424 -8.46 -13.68 16.63
C LYS A 424 -8.69 -12.17 16.73
N GLN A 425 -9.93 -11.71 16.56
CA GLN A 425 -10.29 -10.31 16.81
C GLN A 425 -10.01 -9.92 18.27
N LYS A 426 -10.39 -10.78 19.24
CA LYS A 426 -10.11 -10.56 20.67
C LYS A 426 -8.62 -10.52 20.95
N ARG A 427 -7.84 -11.42 20.35
CA ARG A 427 -6.37 -11.44 20.49
C ARG A 427 -5.71 -10.16 20.00
N TYR A 428 -6.17 -9.59 18.88
CA TYR A 428 -5.71 -8.28 18.42
C TYR A 428 -5.98 -7.19 19.47
N LEU A 429 -7.21 -7.13 19.99
CA LEU A 429 -7.59 -6.15 21.02
C LEU A 429 -6.77 -6.29 22.32
N GLN A 430 -6.31 -7.50 22.65
CA GLN A 430 -5.43 -7.77 23.79
C GLN A 430 -3.97 -7.35 23.59
N GLN A 431 -3.60 -6.84 22.41
CA GLN A 431 -2.23 -6.46 22.07
C GLN A 431 -2.07 -4.99 21.66
N VAL A 432 -3.17 -4.27 21.43
CA VAL A 432 -3.14 -2.95 20.79
C VAL A 432 -3.22 -1.77 21.75
N PHE A 433 -3.64 -1.97 23.01
CA PHE A 433 -3.81 -0.87 23.97
C PHE A 433 -2.62 -0.78 24.93
N ASP A 434 -2.15 0.45 25.18
CA ASP A 434 -1.06 0.75 26.11
C ASP A 434 -1.56 0.80 27.58
N PHE A 435 -2.15 -0.30 28.03
CA PHE A 435 -2.45 -0.55 29.43
C PHE A 435 -1.49 -1.60 29.99
N ALA A 436 -0.96 -1.38 31.20
CA ALA A 436 -0.01 -2.31 31.83
C ALA A 436 -0.60 -3.72 32.04
N THR A 437 -1.86 -3.81 32.44
CA THR A 437 -2.61 -5.06 32.56
C THR A 437 -4.09 -4.78 32.32
N TYR A 438 -4.69 -5.44 31.35
CA TYR A 438 -6.09 -5.23 31.01
C TYR A 438 -6.77 -6.49 30.46
N GLU A 439 -8.10 -6.50 30.58
CA GLU A 439 -8.99 -7.55 30.09
C GLU A 439 -9.99 -6.94 29.11
N ILE A 440 -10.30 -7.66 28.03
CA ILE A 440 -11.40 -7.33 27.11
C ILE A 440 -12.62 -8.12 27.55
N ASP A 441 -13.51 -7.43 28.28
CA ASP A 441 -14.74 -7.99 28.86
C ASP A 441 -15.82 -8.16 27.78
N GLY A 442 -15.88 -7.21 26.84
CA GLY A 442 -16.81 -7.25 25.72
C GLY A 442 -16.29 -6.47 24.52
N PHE A 443 -16.61 -6.94 23.32
CA PHE A 443 -16.34 -6.19 22.09
C PHE A 443 -17.38 -6.49 21.00
N ASN A 444 -17.74 -5.46 20.24
CA ASN A 444 -18.59 -5.59 19.07
C ASN A 444 -18.16 -4.62 17.96
N TYR A 445 -18.39 -5.03 16.71
CA TYR A 445 -18.19 -4.20 15.54
C TYR A 445 -19.46 -4.21 14.69
N SER A 446 -19.82 -3.06 14.13
CA SER A 446 -21.00 -2.91 13.26
C SER A 446 -20.63 -2.11 12.03
N GLU A 447 -20.88 -2.69 10.85
CA GLU A 447 -20.73 -1.99 9.58
C GLU A 447 -21.88 -1.03 9.33
N GLN A 448 -21.55 0.20 8.91
CA GLN A 448 -22.52 1.21 8.50
C GLN A 448 -22.38 1.45 6.99
N ASN A 449 -23.46 1.19 6.25
CA ASN A 449 -23.53 1.37 4.81
C ASN A 449 -24.02 2.79 4.47
N GLU A 450 -23.22 3.78 4.86
CA GLU A 450 -23.41 5.20 4.51
C GLU A 450 -22.70 5.54 3.19
N ALA A 451 -22.84 6.77 2.69
CA ALA A 451 -22.15 7.20 1.46
C ALA A 451 -20.62 7.10 1.57
N MET A 452 -20.07 7.50 2.72
CA MET A 452 -18.72 7.14 3.13
C MET A 452 -18.85 5.98 4.13
N PRO A 453 -18.28 4.80 3.85
CA PRO A 453 -18.46 3.66 4.72
C PRO A 453 -17.79 3.88 6.07
N SER A 454 -18.39 3.33 7.13
CA SER A 454 -17.85 3.40 8.47
C SER A 454 -18.01 2.08 9.24
N ILE A 455 -17.17 1.91 10.26
CA ILE A 455 -17.24 0.83 11.25
C ILE A 455 -17.44 1.46 12.62
N VAL A 456 -18.47 0.99 13.35
CA VAL A 456 -18.68 1.34 14.76
C VAL A 456 -18.17 0.20 15.62
N GLU A 457 -17.17 0.49 16.44
CA GLU A 457 -16.59 -0.38 17.45
C GLU A 457 -17.16 -0.01 18.82
N SER A 458 -17.55 -1.02 19.61
CA SER A 458 -17.89 -0.88 21.02
C SER A 458 -17.04 -1.82 21.84
N LEU A 459 -16.32 -1.31 22.85
CA LEU A 459 -15.49 -2.11 23.76
C LEU A 459 -15.90 -1.92 25.22
N ASP A 460 -15.72 -2.97 26.01
CA ASP A 460 -15.78 -2.97 27.47
C ASP A 460 -14.45 -3.55 27.98
N ILE A 461 -13.71 -2.75 28.73
CA ILE A 461 -12.32 -3.00 29.12
C ILE A 461 -12.15 -2.76 30.61
N THR A 462 -11.58 -3.74 31.31
CA THR A 462 -11.09 -3.57 32.67
C THR A 462 -9.58 -3.46 32.66
N ALA A 463 -9.02 -2.32 33.06
CA ALA A 463 -7.58 -2.12 33.24
C ALA A 463 -7.24 -2.06 34.73
N ARG A 464 -6.37 -2.98 35.19
CA ARG A 464 -5.96 -3.07 36.59
C ARG A 464 -4.79 -2.16 36.88
N ASN A 465 -4.76 -1.59 38.09
CA ASN A 465 -3.70 -0.67 38.52
C ASN A 465 -3.46 0.48 37.52
N TYR A 466 -4.53 0.99 36.91
CA TYR A 466 -4.44 2.02 35.88
C TYR A 466 -3.96 3.35 36.48
N ALA A 467 -4.62 3.79 37.55
CA ALA A 467 -4.21 4.96 38.29
C ALA A 467 -3.18 4.57 39.36
N THR A 468 -2.17 5.42 39.55
CA THR A 468 -1.16 5.20 40.60
C THR A 468 -1.57 5.94 41.86
N LEU A 469 -1.71 5.21 42.97
CA LEU A 469 -1.90 5.76 44.31
C LEU A 469 -0.53 5.97 44.98
N SER A 470 -0.29 7.14 45.57
CA SER A 470 0.92 7.42 46.34
C SER A 470 0.59 8.36 47.51
N GLY A 471 0.52 7.80 48.73
CA GLY A 471 0.04 8.53 49.90
C GLY A 471 -1.41 8.98 49.71
N LYS A 472 -1.67 10.29 49.82
CA LYS A 472 -3.00 10.88 49.54
C LYS A 472 -3.22 11.25 48.07
N ARG A 473 -2.24 11.02 47.18
CA ARG A 473 -2.29 11.45 45.77
C ARG A 473 -2.69 10.33 44.84
N LEU A 474 -3.45 10.70 43.81
CA LEU A 474 -3.90 9.83 42.73
C LEU A 474 -3.43 10.42 41.40
N PHE A 475 -2.71 9.62 40.61
CA PHE A 475 -2.14 10.02 39.33
C PHE A 475 -2.84 9.29 38.18
N ILE A 476 -3.45 10.04 37.27
CA ILE A 476 -4.27 9.50 36.18
C ILE A 476 -3.80 10.11 34.85
N LYS A 477 -3.65 9.30 33.80
CA LYS A 477 -3.51 9.78 32.42
C LYS A 477 -4.91 9.88 31.79
N PRO A 478 -5.42 11.06 31.40
CA PRO A 478 -6.79 11.14 30.89
C PRO A 478 -6.96 10.70 29.43
N ASN A 479 -5.89 10.69 28.63
CA ASN A 479 -5.90 10.10 27.29
C ASN A 479 -5.72 8.56 27.41
N LEU A 480 -6.81 7.81 27.23
CA LEU A 480 -6.86 6.38 27.59
C LEU A 480 -6.32 5.44 26.50
N MET A 481 -6.57 5.71 25.21
CA MET A 481 -6.37 4.72 24.13
C MET A 481 -5.50 5.19 22.96
N THR A 482 -5.35 6.49 22.75
CA THR A 482 -4.85 7.06 21.48
C THR A 482 -3.56 7.85 21.69
N MET A 483 -2.69 7.34 22.55
CA MET A 483 -1.38 7.95 22.79
C MET A 483 -0.52 7.81 21.52
N ASN A 484 -0.11 8.94 20.94
CA ASN A 484 0.76 8.92 19.77
C ASN A 484 2.10 8.25 20.11
N GLU A 485 2.50 7.29 19.29
CA GLU A 485 3.78 6.58 19.40
C GLU A 485 4.87 7.13 18.47
N LYS A 486 4.49 7.95 17.48
CA LYS A 486 5.44 8.54 16.53
C LYS A 486 6.44 9.41 17.28
N LYS A 487 7.70 8.97 17.28
CA LYS A 487 8.85 9.73 17.77
C LYS A 487 9.92 9.73 16.69
N PHE A 488 10.07 10.88 16.04
CA PHE A 488 11.08 11.05 15.02
C PHE A 488 12.39 11.53 15.63
N GLU A 489 13.48 11.02 15.09
CA GLU A 489 14.82 11.53 15.38
C GLU A 489 15.05 12.82 14.60
N LYS A 490 15.87 13.71 15.16
CA LYS A 490 16.30 14.91 14.46
C LYS A 490 17.31 14.52 13.38
N ASP A 491 17.12 15.05 12.18
CA ASP A 491 18.10 14.92 11.11
C ASP A 491 19.17 16.01 11.33
N GLU A 492 20.45 15.63 11.40
CA GLU A 492 21.54 16.63 11.47
C GLU A 492 21.57 17.53 10.23
N LYS A 493 21.21 16.95 9.07
CA LYS A 493 21.08 17.63 7.80
C LYS A 493 20.01 16.93 6.97
N ARG A 494 18.83 17.54 6.90
CA ARG A 494 17.73 17.10 6.03
C ARG A 494 18.04 17.49 4.58
N LEU A 495 17.96 16.55 3.65
CA LEU A 495 18.21 16.80 2.23
C LEU A 495 16.91 16.85 1.41
N TYR A 496 15.91 16.08 1.79
CA TYR A 496 14.70 15.90 0.99
C TYR A 496 13.46 16.48 1.67
N ASP A 497 12.51 16.90 0.84
CA ASP A 497 11.19 17.34 1.27
C ASP A 497 10.45 16.26 2.10
N ILE A 498 9.40 16.69 2.79
CA ILE A 498 8.52 15.83 3.58
C ILE A 498 7.27 15.57 2.74
N VAL A 499 7.00 14.30 2.41
CA VAL A 499 5.83 13.89 1.63
C VAL A 499 4.89 13.05 2.50
N ILE A 500 3.75 13.63 2.84
CA ILE A 500 2.66 12.95 3.55
C ILE A 500 1.56 12.62 2.54
N GLN A 501 1.24 11.34 2.37
CA GLN A 501 0.36 10.85 1.30
C GLN A 501 -1.13 10.77 1.67
N SER A 502 -1.47 10.98 2.94
CA SER A 502 -2.83 10.88 3.44
C SER A 502 -3.11 11.86 4.57
N ALA A 503 -4.27 12.52 4.46
CA ALA A 503 -4.83 13.31 5.53
C ALA A 503 -5.71 12.44 6.42
N SER A 504 -5.76 12.75 7.72
CA SER A 504 -6.63 12.04 8.67
C SER A 504 -6.99 12.93 9.85
N ARG A 505 -8.14 12.65 10.46
CA ARG A 505 -8.59 13.30 11.70
C ARG A 505 -8.93 12.27 12.76
N GLU A 506 -8.51 12.53 13.98
CA GLU A 506 -8.87 11.75 15.16
C GLU A 506 -9.43 12.68 16.23
N ILE A 507 -10.62 12.35 16.74
CA ILE A 507 -11.29 13.09 17.80
C ILE A 507 -11.61 12.14 18.93
N ASP A 508 -11.14 12.46 20.13
CA ASP A 508 -11.43 11.68 21.34
C ASP A 508 -12.13 12.55 22.38
N SER A 509 -13.19 12.01 22.98
CA SER A 509 -13.88 12.58 24.12
C SER A 509 -13.91 11.55 25.24
N VAL A 510 -13.19 11.83 26.32
CA VAL A 510 -13.06 10.95 27.49
C VAL A 510 -13.74 11.58 28.68
N THR A 511 -14.53 10.78 29.37
CA THR A 511 -15.11 11.09 30.67
C THR A 511 -14.69 10.00 31.67
N ILE A 512 -14.07 10.38 32.79
CA ILE A 512 -13.63 9.46 33.85
C ILE A 512 -14.26 9.88 35.17
N LYS A 513 -15.15 9.06 35.71
CA LYS A 513 -15.64 9.23 37.09
C LYS A 513 -14.57 8.77 38.06
N ILE A 514 -14.23 9.63 39.02
CA ILE A 514 -13.24 9.36 40.06
C ILE A 514 -13.92 9.11 41.42
N PRO A 515 -13.27 8.40 42.36
CA PRO A 515 -13.80 8.22 43.70
C PRO A 515 -14.03 9.55 44.43
N ASP A 516 -14.94 9.52 45.39
CA ASP A 516 -15.25 10.70 46.19
C ASP A 516 -14.06 11.14 47.08
N GLY A 517 -14.08 12.41 47.47
CA GLY A 517 -13.08 12.99 48.37
C GLY A 517 -11.80 13.46 47.70
N TYR A 518 -11.66 13.33 46.37
CA TYR A 518 -10.52 13.87 45.64
C TYR A 518 -10.75 15.29 45.13
N LYS A 519 -9.75 16.17 45.30
CA LYS A 519 -9.69 17.52 44.70
C LYS A 519 -8.50 17.62 43.74
N PRO A 520 -8.59 18.40 42.65
CA PRO A 520 -7.47 18.58 41.73
C PRO A 520 -6.31 19.34 42.41
N GLU A 521 -5.13 18.74 42.41
CA GLU A 521 -3.87 19.38 42.83
C GLU A 521 -3.12 19.94 41.60
N TYR A 522 -3.17 19.20 40.48
CA TYR A 522 -2.58 19.63 39.21
C TYR A 522 -3.41 19.15 38.04
N ILE A 523 -3.74 20.09 37.14
CA ILE A 523 -4.35 19.82 35.84
C ILE A 523 -3.39 20.35 34.78
N PRO A 524 -2.96 19.54 33.80
CA PRO A 524 -2.16 20.02 32.69
C PRO A 524 -2.83 21.17 31.94
N ALA A 525 -2.05 22.19 31.57
CA ALA A 525 -2.53 23.25 30.69
C ALA A 525 -2.96 22.67 29.34
N GLU A 526 -3.92 23.34 28.69
CA GLU A 526 -4.29 23.03 27.31
C GLU A 526 -3.07 23.17 26.39
N VAL A 527 -2.92 22.20 25.49
CA VAL A 527 -1.90 22.25 24.44
C VAL A 527 -2.62 22.39 23.11
N LEU A 528 -2.33 23.48 22.40
CA LEU A 528 -2.77 23.75 21.04
C LEU A 528 -1.54 23.90 20.16
N LEU A 529 -1.43 23.08 19.12
CA LEU A 529 -0.36 23.10 18.14
C LEU A 529 -0.98 23.21 16.75
N GLU A 530 -0.47 24.12 15.94
CA GLU A 530 -0.88 24.29 14.56
C GLU A 530 0.35 24.51 13.69
N LYS A 531 0.53 23.64 12.70
CA LYS A 531 1.67 23.59 11.80
C LYS A 531 1.18 23.26 10.38
N PRO A 532 1.98 23.52 9.33
CA PRO A 532 1.58 23.24 7.95
C PRO A 532 1.18 21.78 7.69
N PHE A 533 1.74 20.83 8.44
CA PHE A 533 1.47 19.39 8.30
C PHE A 533 0.41 18.84 9.26
N GLY A 534 -0.17 19.67 10.13
CA GLY A 534 -1.24 19.20 11.02
C GLY A 534 -1.60 20.11 12.19
N LYS A 535 -2.63 19.68 12.90
CA LYS A 535 -3.17 20.37 14.08
C LYS A 535 -3.34 19.39 15.23
N TYR A 536 -3.04 19.83 16.44
CA TYR A 536 -3.26 19.06 17.64
C TYR A 536 -3.85 19.93 18.74
N GLN A 537 -4.84 19.38 19.45
CA GLN A 537 -5.40 19.98 20.64
C GLN A 537 -5.59 18.89 21.70
N ILE A 538 -5.17 19.16 22.93
CA ILE A 538 -5.61 18.37 24.08
C ILE A 538 -5.95 19.31 25.24
N SER A 539 -7.12 19.11 25.81
CA SER A 539 -7.60 19.86 26.98
C SER A 539 -8.16 18.90 28.01
N MET A 540 -7.99 19.26 29.27
CA MET A 540 -8.39 18.44 30.41
C MET A 540 -9.06 19.33 31.46
N SER A 541 -10.11 18.82 32.11
CA SER A 541 -10.72 19.51 33.24
C SER A 541 -11.27 18.54 34.28
N VAL A 542 -11.39 19.00 35.52
CA VAL A 542 -11.96 18.22 36.63
C VAL A 542 -13.12 19.02 37.22
N LYS A 543 -14.33 18.45 37.18
CA LYS A 543 -15.55 19.04 37.76
C LYS A 543 -16.45 17.93 38.27
N ASN A 544 -17.10 18.12 39.41
CA ASN A 544 -18.10 17.19 39.97
C ASN A 544 -17.63 15.72 40.03
N ASN A 545 -16.42 15.47 40.56
CA ASN A 545 -15.78 14.14 40.61
C ASN A 545 -15.68 13.44 39.24
N GLU A 546 -15.53 14.23 38.19
CA GLU A 546 -15.39 13.76 36.82
C GLU A 546 -14.23 14.48 36.13
N ILE A 547 -13.34 13.69 35.53
CA ILE A 547 -12.31 14.18 34.61
C ILE A 547 -12.90 14.15 33.21
N THR A 548 -12.78 15.26 32.49
CA THR A 548 -13.04 15.32 31.05
C THR A 548 -11.75 15.57 30.30
N CYS A 549 -11.55 14.86 29.19
CA CYS A 549 -10.41 15.06 28.29
C CYS A 549 -10.92 15.08 26.85
N TYR A 550 -10.60 16.17 26.14
CA TYR A 550 -10.84 16.30 24.71
C TYR A 550 -9.49 16.27 23.99
N ARG A 551 -9.39 15.47 22.94
CA ARG A 551 -8.21 15.38 22.08
C ARG A 551 -8.62 15.47 20.61
N LEU A 552 -7.91 16.29 19.84
CA LEU A 552 -7.98 16.39 18.39
C LEU A 552 -6.57 16.18 17.84
N LEU A 553 -6.42 15.29 16.87
CA LEU A 553 -5.21 15.18 16.05
C LEU A 553 -5.62 15.17 14.57
N GLU A 554 -5.11 16.15 13.82
CA GLU A 554 -5.23 16.25 12.38
C GLU A 554 -3.86 16.11 11.74
N GLN A 555 -3.76 15.22 10.76
CA GLN A 555 -2.62 15.11 9.86
C GLN A 555 -3.06 15.62 8.49
N TYR A 556 -2.29 16.53 7.90
CA TYR A 556 -2.53 17.03 6.54
C TYR A 556 -1.63 16.31 5.55
N ASP A 557 -2.17 15.93 4.39
CA ASP A 557 -1.37 15.46 3.27
C ASP A 557 -0.71 16.64 2.54
N GLY A 558 0.40 16.36 1.87
CA GLY A 558 1.12 17.39 1.12
C GLY A 558 2.60 17.11 0.96
N ARG A 559 3.26 18.04 0.27
CA ARG A 559 4.71 18.14 0.16
C ARG A 559 5.15 19.40 0.90
N PHE A 560 5.99 19.24 1.91
CA PHE A 560 6.52 20.31 2.73
C PHE A 560 8.04 20.42 2.53
N PRO A 561 8.62 21.63 2.59
CA PRO A 561 10.06 21.83 2.45
C PRO A 561 10.88 20.99 3.44
N ALA A 562 12.05 20.54 3.00
CA ALA A 562 13.05 19.89 3.86
C ALA A 562 13.37 20.70 5.15
N ALA A 563 13.33 22.03 5.07
CA ALA A 563 13.60 22.92 6.20
C ALA A 563 12.60 22.75 7.37
N ASP A 564 11.38 22.29 7.10
CA ASP A 564 10.31 22.18 8.10
C ASP A 564 10.41 20.89 8.93
N TYR A 565 11.36 20.00 8.63
CA TYR A 565 11.48 18.71 9.32
C TYR A 565 11.77 18.87 10.81
N HIS A 566 12.53 19.89 11.19
CA HIS A 566 12.75 20.21 12.59
C HIS A 566 11.42 20.49 13.31
N GLU A 567 10.53 21.26 12.69
CA GLU A 567 9.22 21.57 13.27
C GLU A 567 8.31 20.34 13.32
N LEU A 568 8.40 19.44 12.32
CA LEU A 568 7.69 18.16 12.32
C LEU A 568 8.11 17.30 13.52
N VAL A 569 9.41 17.20 13.76
CA VAL A 569 9.95 16.46 14.91
C VAL A 569 9.44 17.07 16.22
N GLU A 570 9.51 18.39 16.37
CA GLU A 570 9.02 19.09 17.57
C GLU A 570 7.52 18.92 17.78
N PHE A 571 6.72 18.98 16.70
CA PHE A 571 5.29 18.76 16.74
C PHE A 571 4.95 17.36 17.29
N TYR A 572 5.52 16.29 16.72
CA TYR A 572 5.25 14.94 17.21
C TYR A 572 5.84 14.65 18.58
N GLN A 573 6.97 15.28 18.95
CA GLN A 573 7.50 15.21 20.32
C GLN A 573 6.60 15.91 21.34
N ALA A 574 6.03 17.07 20.99
CA ALA A 574 5.08 17.79 21.82
C ALA A 574 3.79 16.98 22.00
N ILE A 575 3.25 16.38 20.93
CA ILE A 575 2.11 15.46 20.98
C ILE A 575 2.44 14.25 21.88
N TYR A 576 3.58 13.59 21.65
CA TYR A 576 4.01 12.43 22.43
C TYR A 576 4.04 12.72 23.93
N LYS A 577 4.53 13.91 24.32
CA LYS A 577 4.57 14.37 25.70
C LYS A 577 3.16 14.70 26.22
N ALA A 578 2.38 15.48 25.46
CA ALA A 578 1.06 15.95 25.86
C ALA A 578 0.07 14.79 26.06
N ASP A 579 0.09 13.80 25.17
CA ASP A 579 -0.72 12.58 25.28
C ASP A 579 -0.43 11.77 26.54
N ARG A 580 0.74 11.95 27.16
CA ARG A 580 1.18 11.22 28.36
C ARG A 580 1.10 12.04 29.64
N ASN A 581 0.58 13.27 29.58
CA ASN A 581 0.39 14.10 30.76
C ASN A 581 -0.56 13.45 31.76
N LYS A 582 -0.28 13.68 33.05
CA LYS A 582 -1.08 13.16 34.16
C LYS A 582 -1.80 14.31 34.85
N ILE A 583 -3.04 14.06 35.27
CA ILE A 583 -3.70 14.83 36.32
C ILE A 583 -3.25 14.27 37.67
N VAL A 584 -3.05 15.16 38.64
CA VAL A 584 -2.80 14.81 40.03
C VAL A 584 -3.98 15.28 40.86
N LEU A 585 -4.58 14.34 41.58
CA LEU A 585 -5.64 14.59 42.53
C LEU A 585 -5.14 14.29 43.95
N VAL A 586 -5.65 14.99 44.94
CA VAL A 586 -5.35 14.77 46.36
C VAL A 586 -6.63 14.48 47.14
N LYS A 587 -6.60 13.44 47.98
CA LYS A 587 -7.71 13.10 48.88
C LYS A 587 -7.79 14.13 50.00
N ALA A 588 -8.91 14.82 50.12
CA ALA A 588 -9.19 15.78 51.18
C ALA A 588 -9.10 15.08 52.55
N SER A 589 -8.55 15.76 53.55
CA SER A 589 -8.55 15.29 54.93
C SER A 589 -9.98 15.33 55.47
N SER A 590 -10.31 14.46 56.43
CA SER A 590 -11.52 14.61 57.26
C SER A 590 -11.60 15.98 57.93
N ASP A 591 -10.47 16.64 58.16
CA ASP A 591 -10.37 17.94 58.83
C ASP A 591 -10.62 19.13 57.89
N ASP A 592 -10.77 18.91 56.57
CA ASP A 592 -11.01 19.96 55.56
C ASP A 592 -12.48 20.02 55.08
N MET A 593 -13.39 19.27 55.73
CA MET A 593 -14.82 19.22 55.38
C MET A 593 -15.71 20.10 56.28
N ASP A 594 -15.15 20.73 57.30
CA ASP A 594 -15.84 21.68 58.18
C ASP A 594 -15.26 23.08 58.00
N PHE A 595 -15.54 23.76 56.88
CA PHE A 595 -15.52 25.23 56.78
C PHE A 595 -16.39 25.75 55.65
#